data_AF-A0A267EUH1-F1
#
_entry.id   AF-A0A267EUH1-F1
#
_cell.length_a   1.000
_cell.length_b   1.000
_cell.length_c   1.000
_cell.angle_alpha   90.00
_cell.angle_beta   90.00
_cell.angle_gamma   90.00
#
_symmetry.space_group_name_H-M   'P 1'
#
loop_
_entity.id
_entity.type
_entity.pdbx_description
1 polymer ?
#
loop_
_entity_poly.entity_id
_entity_poly.type
_entity_poly.pdbx_seq_one_letter_code
_entity_poly.pdbx_strand_id
1 'polypeptide(L)'
;HGRVTEMRHGTVVEMRHGTVVEMRHGRVAEMRHGTVVEMRHGTVVEMRHGTVVEMRHGPRVTEMRHWRVTEMRHWRVTEMRHGTVVEMRHGTVVEMRHGPRVTEMRHWRVTEMRHWRVAEMRHGRVTEMRHGRVTEMRHGRVIEMRHGTVVEMRHESYRDETRRVAEMRHWRVTEMRHGTVIEMRHGTVVEMRHGPRVTEMRHGRVTEMRHGELQR
;
A
#
# COMPACT_ATOMS: atom_id res chain seq x y z
N HIS A 1 32.36 10.27 -3.36
CA HIS A 1 31.35 10.94 -4.21
C HIS A 1 31.51 10.45 -5.62
N GLY A 2 30.45 10.01 -6.28
CA GLY A 2 30.54 9.46 -7.65
C GLY A 2 29.32 9.80 -8.48
N ARG A 3 29.51 10.03 -9.78
CA ARG A 3 28.42 10.19 -10.75
C ARG A 3 28.59 9.15 -11.84
N VAL A 4 27.57 8.33 -12.03
CA VAL A 4 27.44 7.44 -13.18
C VAL A 4 26.40 8.05 -14.09
N THR A 5 26.81 8.47 -15.29
CA THR A 5 25.91 9.12 -16.25
C THR A 5 25.08 8.10 -17.01
N GLU A 6 25.70 7.09 -17.60
CA GLU A 6 24.99 6.00 -18.27
C GLU A 6 25.68 4.68 -17.98
N MET A 7 24.91 3.67 -17.60
CA MET A 7 25.39 2.29 -17.48
C MET A 7 24.40 1.35 -18.16
N ARG A 8 24.80 0.77 -19.30
CA ARG A 8 23.95 -0.17 -20.02
C ARG A 8 23.89 -1.52 -19.30
N HIS A 9 25.05 -2.09 -18.99
CA HIS A 9 25.18 -3.32 -18.23
C HIS A 9 26.25 -3.15 -17.18
N GLY A 10 25.97 -3.51 -15.93
CA GLY A 10 27.02 -3.45 -14.91
C GLY A 10 26.53 -3.59 -13.48
N THR A 11 27.51 -3.68 -12.59
CA THR A 11 27.28 -3.76 -11.15
C THR A 11 27.95 -2.58 -10.45
N VAL A 12 27.19 -1.88 -9.62
CA VAL A 12 27.69 -0.93 -8.63
C VAL A 12 27.69 -1.66 -7.30
N VAL A 13 28.87 -1.99 -6.78
CA VAL A 13 29.01 -2.74 -5.53
C VAL A 13 28.65 -1.86 -4.34
N GLU A 14 29.29 -0.70 -4.21
CA GLU A 14 29.00 0.24 -3.12
C GLU A 14 29.03 1.68 -3.66
N MET A 15 28.01 2.47 -3.31
CA MET A 15 27.99 3.90 -3.54
C MET A 15 27.59 4.63 -2.26
N ARG A 16 28.56 5.26 -1.60
CA ARG A 16 28.29 6.02 -0.36
C ARG A 16 27.54 7.32 -0.61
N HIS A 17 28.01 8.11 -1.57
CA HIS A 17 27.41 9.38 -1.95
C HIS A 17 27.47 9.52 -3.47
N GLY A 18 26.33 9.60 -4.15
CA GLY A 18 26.38 9.75 -5.60
C GLY A 18 25.06 9.79 -6.34
N THR A 19 25.20 9.98 -7.65
CA THR A 19 24.07 10.02 -8.58
C THR A 19 24.29 9.00 -9.68
N VAL A 20 23.28 8.17 -9.93
CA VAL A 20 23.16 7.32 -11.12
C VAL A 20 22.07 7.93 -11.98
N VAL A 21 22.42 8.41 -13.17
CA VAL A 21 21.45 9.07 -14.06
C VAL A 21 20.67 8.02 -14.83
N GLU A 22 21.32 7.18 -15.64
CA GLU A 22 20.64 6.07 -16.33
C GLU A 22 21.33 4.74 -16.07
N MET A 23 20.56 3.73 -15.68
CA MET A 23 20.99 2.33 -15.62
C MET A 23 19.97 1.44 -16.31
N ARG A 24 20.39 0.64 -17.31
CA ARG A 24 19.47 -0.21 -18.08
C ARG A 24 19.35 -1.63 -17.59
N HIS A 25 20.46 -2.32 -17.34
CA HIS A 25 20.51 -3.74 -16.96
C HIS A 25 21.58 -3.88 -15.88
N GLY A 26 21.25 -3.54 -14.64
CA GLY A 26 22.30 -3.41 -13.63
C GLY A 26 21.90 -3.78 -12.22
N ARG A 27 22.92 -4.11 -11.44
CA ARG A 27 22.80 -4.43 -10.03
C ARG A 27 23.46 -3.33 -9.22
N VAL A 28 22.73 -2.77 -8.26
CA VAL A 28 23.29 -1.93 -7.20
C VAL A 28 23.22 -2.77 -5.93
N ALA A 29 24.36 -3.13 -5.35
CA ALA A 29 24.36 -3.87 -4.09
C ALA A 29 24.05 -2.93 -2.92
N GLU A 30 24.87 -1.90 -2.68
CA GLU A 30 24.61 -0.94 -1.61
C GLU A 30 24.68 0.52 -2.10
N MET A 31 23.66 1.31 -1.76
CA MET A 31 23.68 2.76 -1.90
C MET A 31 23.29 3.44 -0.58
N ARG A 32 24.14 4.32 -0.03
CA ARG A 32 23.89 4.94 1.29
C ARG A 32 23.23 6.31 1.28
N HIS A 33 23.61 7.15 0.33
CA HIS A 33 23.05 8.47 0.09
C HIS A 33 23.11 8.73 -1.40
N GLY A 34 21.99 8.63 -2.09
CA GLY A 34 22.07 8.75 -3.54
C GLY A 34 20.78 9.06 -4.25
N THR A 35 20.97 9.52 -5.48
CA THR A 35 19.88 9.75 -6.42
C THR A 35 20.01 8.79 -7.59
N VAL A 36 18.95 8.04 -7.87
CA VAL A 36 18.81 7.27 -9.11
C VAL A 36 17.75 7.98 -9.94
N VAL A 37 18.13 8.53 -11.09
CA VAL A 37 17.15 9.21 -11.95
C VAL A 37 16.32 8.16 -12.68
N GLU A 38 16.96 7.28 -13.44
CA GLU A 38 16.26 6.23 -14.16
C GLU A 38 16.97 4.88 -14.00
N MET A 39 16.18 3.87 -13.62
CA MET A 39 16.61 2.47 -13.67
C MET A 39 15.59 1.64 -14.43
N ARG A 40 16.05 0.99 -15.50
CA ARG A 40 15.35 -0.10 -16.18
C ARG A 40 15.99 -1.43 -15.75
N HIS A 41 15.25 -2.53 -15.77
CA HIS A 41 15.74 -3.91 -15.57
C HIS A 41 16.86 -4.07 -14.52
N GLY A 42 16.60 -3.61 -13.30
CA GLY A 42 17.62 -3.53 -12.26
C GLY A 42 17.41 -4.48 -11.09
N THR A 43 18.41 -4.59 -10.23
CA THR A 43 18.28 -5.14 -8.87
C THR A 43 18.98 -4.19 -7.91
N VAL A 44 18.29 -3.77 -6.85
CA VAL A 44 18.88 -2.94 -5.79
C VAL A 44 18.83 -3.75 -4.52
N VAL A 45 19.96 -4.21 -3.98
CA VAL A 45 19.90 -5.02 -2.76
C VAL A 45 19.53 -4.12 -1.58
N GLU A 46 20.26 -3.02 -1.39
CA GLU A 46 20.03 -2.10 -0.29
C GLU A 46 20.17 -0.64 -0.72
N MET A 47 19.19 0.17 -0.33
CA MET A 47 19.26 1.63 -0.45
C MET A 47 18.90 2.29 0.88
N ARG A 48 19.86 3.03 1.44
CA ARG A 48 19.65 3.99 2.53
C ARG A 48 19.59 5.39 1.93
N HIS A 49 18.74 6.25 2.48
CA HIS A 49 18.62 7.67 2.12
C HIS A 49 18.65 7.96 0.60
N GLY A 50 17.67 7.41 -0.11
CA GLY A 50 17.61 7.44 -1.56
C GLY A 50 16.53 8.35 -2.12
N THR A 51 16.82 9.04 -3.23
CA THR A 51 15.79 9.58 -4.12
C THR A 51 15.81 8.79 -5.43
N VAL A 52 14.68 8.25 -5.83
CA VAL A 52 14.50 7.58 -7.11
C VAL A 52 13.47 8.36 -7.91
N VAL A 53 13.82 8.84 -9.09
CA VAL A 53 12.82 9.50 -9.94
C VAL A 53 11.96 8.43 -10.60
N GLU A 54 12.60 7.47 -11.27
CA GLU A 54 11.89 6.45 -12.04
C GLU A 54 12.54 5.08 -11.95
N MET A 55 11.71 4.07 -11.71
CA MET A 55 12.10 2.66 -11.73
C MET A 55 11.11 1.84 -12.56
N ARG A 56 11.62 1.16 -13.60
CA ARG A 56 10.81 0.36 -14.52
C ARG A 56 11.35 -1.06 -14.69
N HIS A 57 10.42 -1.98 -14.92
CA HIS A 57 10.67 -3.36 -15.35
C HIS A 57 11.60 -4.18 -14.46
N GLY A 58 11.10 -4.52 -13.27
CA GLY A 58 11.64 -5.59 -12.46
C GLY A 58 12.75 -5.22 -11.47
N PRO A 59 12.80 -4.01 -10.87
CA PRO A 59 13.63 -3.86 -9.68
C PRO A 59 13.15 -4.85 -8.62
N ARG A 60 14.03 -5.82 -8.34
CA ARG A 60 13.99 -6.59 -7.11
C ARG A 60 14.74 -5.78 -6.07
N VAL A 61 14.02 -5.34 -5.06
CA VAL A 61 14.62 -4.62 -3.94
C VAL A 61 14.51 -5.45 -2.68
N THR A 62 15.63 -5.72 -2.01
CA THR A 62 15.54 -6.41 -0.72
C THR A 62 15.09 -5.41 0.34
N GLU A 63 15.77 -4.29 0.45
CA GLU A 63 15.49 -3.31 1.49
C GLU A 63 15.65 -1.86 1.02
N MET A 64 14.66 -1.03 1.37
CA MET A 64 14.71 0.41 1.11
C MET A 64 14.34 1.21 2.37
N ARG A 65 15.26 2.08 2.82
CA ARG A 65 15.10 2.92 4.01
C ARG A 65 15.24 4.40 3.67
N HIS A 66 14.37 5.25 4.24
CA HIS A 66 14.42 6.71 4.11
C HIS A 66 14.45 7.17 2.65
N TRP A 67 13.40 6.86 1.92
CA TRP A 67 13.40 7.01 0.47
C TRP A 67 12.29 7.92 -0.06
N ARG A 68 12.53 8.50 -1.22
CA ARG A 68 11.52 9.23 -2.01
C ARG A 68 11.50 8.64 -3.41
N VAL A 69 10.34 8.21 -3.87
CA VAL A 69 10.16 7.72 -5.24
C VAL A 69 9.09 8.56 -5.93
N THR A 70 9.34 9.05 -7.14
CA THR A 70 8.26 9.67 -7.93
C THR A 70 7.41 8.57 -8.55
N GLU A 71 8.02 7.67 -9.33
CA GLU A 71 7.29 6.62 -10.03
C GLU A 71 7.99 5.25 -9.96
N MET A 72 7.21 4.21 -9.65
CA MET A 72 7.67 2.81 -9.67
C MET A 72 6.71 1.90 -10.45
N ARG A 73 7.22 1.22 -11.48
CA ARG A 73 6.46 0.30 -12.32
C ARG A 73 7.07 -1.11 -12.35
N HIS A 74 6.21 -2.14 -12.24
CA HIS A 74 6.59 -3.55 -12.36
C HIS A 74 7.70 -3.95 -11.40
N TRP A 75 7.43 -3.97 -10.11
CA TRP A 75 8.47 -4.06 -9.08
C TRP A 75 8.15 -5.10 -8.01
N ARG A 76 9.18 -5.57 -7.32
CA ARG A 76 9.05 -6.42 -6.13
C ARG A 76 9.99 -5.93 -5.05
N VAL A 77 9.46 -5.62 -3.88
CA VAL A 77 10.27 -5.25 -2.71
C VAL A 77 9.98 -6.20 -1.56
N THR A 78 11.01 -6.66 -0.86
CA THR A 78 10.80 -7.43 0.38
C THR A 78 10.39 -6.49 1.50
N GLU A 79 11.20 -5.46 1.79
CA GLU A 79 10.93 -4.53 2.88
C GLU A 79 11.09 -3.06 2.50
N MET A 80 10.10 -2.25 2.87
CA MET A 80 10.13 -0.79 2.76
C MET A 80 9.93 -0.12 4.12
N ARG A 81 10.84 0.78 4.48
CA ARG A 81 10.75 1.59 5.71
C ARG A 81 10.90 3.08 5.43
N HIS A 82 10.04 3.90 6.03
CA HIS A 82 10.12 5.37 6.03
C HIS A 82 10.31 5.97 4.63
N GLY A 83 9.23 6.22 3.89
CA GLY A 83 9.37 6.83 2.57
C GLY A 83 8.22 7.71 2.12
N THR A 84 8.25 8.14 0.87
CA THR A 84 7.13 8.79 0.18
C THR A 84 7.12 8.35 -1.27
N VAL A 85 5.94 8.04 -1.81
CA VAL A 85 5.76 7.79 -3.25
C VAL A 85 4.70 8.71 -3.80
N VAL A 86 4.89 9.20 -5.02
CA VAL A 86 3.77 9.77 -5.77
C VAL A 86 2.94 8.63 -6.35
N GLU A 87 3.53 7.80 -7.21
CA GLU A 87 2.82 6.75 -7.92
C GLU A 87 3.50 5.36 -7.89
N MET A 88 2.69 4.32 -7.62
CA MET A 88 3.10 2.92 -7.71
C MET A 88 2.16 2.12 -8.62
N ARG A 89 2.73 1.39 -9.59
CA ARG A 89 1.99 0.50 -10.49
C ARG A 89 2.59 -0.90 -10.56
N HIS A 90 1.76 -1.93 -10.57
CA HIS A 90 2.17 -3.33 -10.81
C HIS A 90 3.23 -3.81 -9.82
N GLY A 91 2.93 -3.69 -8.52
CA GLY A 91 3.87 -3.92 -7.43
C GLY A 91 3.57 -5.14 -6.57
N THR A 92 4.59 -5.71 -5.94
CA THR A 92 4.41 -6.63 -4.81
C THR A 92 5.37 -6.26 -3.68
N VAL A 93 4.83 -6.13 -2.46
CA VAL A 93 5.61 -5.94 -1.23
C VAL A 93 5.32 -7.07 -0.27
N VAL A 94 6.35 -7.58 0.41
CA VAL A 94 6.12 -8.43 1.58
C VAL A 94 5.74 -7.54 2.76
N GLU A 95 6.59 -6.59 3.12
CA GLU A 95 6.41 -5.74 4.28
C GLU A 95 6.62 -4.24 4.04
N MET A 96 5.66 -3.43 4.49
CA MET A 96 5.77 -1.97 4.55
C MET A 96 5.61 -1.49 6.00
N ARG A 97 6.67 -0.90 6.58
CA ARG A 97 6.67 -0.39 7.97
C ARG A 97 6.94 1.11 8.02
N HIS A 98 6.36 1.78 9.02
CA HIS A 98 6.43 3.25 9.18
C HIS A 98 6.19 3.94 7.84
N GLY A 99 5.03 3.56 7.31
CA GLY A 99 4.73 3.52 5.91
C GLY A 99 4.77 4.89 5.22
N PRO A 100 4.97 4.85 3.90
CA PRO A 100 4.99 6.03 3.10
C PRO A 100 3.65 6.74 3.03
N ARG A 101 3.72 8.05 2.77
CA ARG A 101 2.60 8.75 2.12
C ARG A 101 2.64 8.38 0.64
N VAL A 102 1.60 7.74 0.16
CA VAL A 102 1.43 7.37 -1.25
C VAL A 102 0.24 8.15 -1.81
N THR A 103 0.42 8.84 -2.93
CA THR A 103 -0.72 9.48 -3.58
C THR A 103 -1.58 8.42 -4.27
N GLU A 104 -0.96 7.58 -5.10
CA GLU A 104 -1.69 6.62 -5.90
C GLU A 104 -1.01 5.24 -5.97
N MET A 105 -1.81 4.18 -5.77
CA MET A 105 -1.34 2.80 -5.88
C MET A 105 -2.29 1.97 -6.76
N ARG A 106 -1.79 1.47 -7.90
CA ARG A 106 -2.55 0.67 -8.88
C ARG A 106 -1.97 -0.74 -9.07
N HIS A 107 -2.83 -1.75 -9.14
CA HIS A 107 -2.46 -3.15 -9.43
C HIS A 107 -1.35 -3.68 -8.53
N TRP A 108 -1.67 -4.01 -7.29
CA TRP A 108 -0.63 -4.29 -6.30
C TRP A 108 -1.01 -5.37 -5.29
N ARG A 109 0.00 -5.96 -4.65
CA ARG A 109 -0.15 -6.91 -3.55
C ARG A 109 0.79 -6.56 -2.41
N VAL A 110 0.29 -6.44 -1.19
CA VAL A 110 1.09 -6.27 0.04
C VAL A 110 0.67 -7.33 1.04
N THR A 111 1.63 -8.03 1.63
CA THR A 111 1.32 -8.97 2.71
C THR A 111 1.02 -8.21 3.99
N GLU A 112 1.93 -7.33 4.42
CA GLU A 112 1.78 -6.58 5.68
C GLU A 112 2.06 -5.08 5.50
N MET A 113 1.14 -4.26 6.02
CA MET A 113 1.25 -2.79 5.94
C MET A 113 1.00 -2.13 7.31
N ARG A 114 2.03 -1.48 7.86
CA ARG A 114 1.99 -0.78 9.17
C ARG A 114 2.23 0.72 9.06
N HIS A 115 1.44 1.52 9.77
CA HIS A 115 1.61 2.97 9.93
C HIS A 115 1.67 3.77 8.63
N TRP A 116 0.62 3.70 7.81
CA TRP A 116 0.69 4.17 6.41
C TRP A 116 -0.45 5.12 6.04
N ARG A 117 -0.28 5.89 4.96
CA ARG A 117 -1.34 6.73 4.37
C ARG A 117 -1.33 6.66 2.85
N VAL A 118 -2.43 6.22 2.22
CA VAL A 118 -2.62 6.28 0.75
C VAL A 118 -3.84 7.15 0.46
N ALA A 119 -3.72 8.08 -0.48
CA ALA A 119 -4.87 8.85 -0.94
C ALA A 119 -5.78 7.95 -1.77
N GLU A 120 -5.26 7.30 -2.81
CA GLU A 120 -6.04 6.45 -3.71
C GLU A 120 -5.44 5.06 -3.95
N MET A 121 -6.26 4.01 -3.79
CA MET A 121 -5.92 2.62 -4.09
C MET A 121 -6.85 2.04 -5.15
N ARG A 122 -6.28 1.46 -6.20
CA ARG A 122 -7.02 0.76 -7.26
C ARG A 122 -6.48 -0.64 -7.51
N HIS A 123 -7.35 -1.65 -7.61
CA HIS A 123 -6.95 -3.02 -7.99
C HIS A 123 -5.87 -3.60 -7.06
N GLY A 124 -5.98 -3.36 -5.75
CA GLY A 124 -5.01 -3.76 -4.73
C GLY A 124 -5.42 -5.02 -3.97
N ARG A 125 -4.46 -5.67 -3.30
CA ARG A 125 -4.73 -6.66 -2.25
C ARG A 125 -3.77 -6.47 -1.08
N VAL A 126 -4.32 -6.37 0.13
CA VAL A 126 -3.60 -6.39 1.41
C VAL A 126 -4.03 -7.60 2.20
N THR A 127 -3.08 -8.39 2.69
CA THR A 127 -3.42 -9.45 3.65
C THR A 127 -3.68 -8.82 5.01
N GLU A 128 -2.70 -8.12 5.58
CA GLU A 128 -2.81 -7.54 6.90
C GLU A 128 -2.45 -6.06 6.92
N MET A 129 -3.25 -5.30 7.67
CA MET A 129 -3.08 -3.87 7.79
C MET A 129 -3.21 -3.37 9.22
N ARG A 130 -2.24 -2.56 9.67
CA ARG A 130 -2.23 -1.96 11.01
C ARG A 130 -1.98 -0.45 10.97
N HIS A 131 -2.76 0.31 11.72
CA HIS A 131 -2.55 1.77 11.90
C HIS A 131 -2.51 2.55 10.57
N GLY A 132 -3.48 2.31 9.69
CA GLY A 132 -3.50 2.83 8.31
C GLY A 132 -4.63 3.81 8.01
N ARG A 133 -4.43 4.69 7.01
CA ARG A 133 -5.51 5.50 6.44
C ARG A 133 -5.55 5.42 4.91
N VAL A 134 -6.73 5.12 4.37
CA VAL A 134 -7.10 5.25 2.96
C VAL A 134 -8.13 6.33 2.81
N THR A 135 -7.96 7.21 1.82
CA THR A 135 -9.06 8.11 1.45
C THR A 135 -10.02 7.36 0.53
N GLU A 136 -9.55 6.87 -0.60
CA GLU A 136 -10.39 6.16 -1.57
C GLU A 136 -9.82 4.79 -1.96
N MET A 137 -10.68 3.77 -1.95
CA MET A 137 -10.37 2.41 -2.40
C MET A 137 -11.36 1.96 -3.48
N ARG A 138 -10.84 1.55 -4.64
CA ARG A 138 -11.62 0.97 -5.74
C ARG A 138 -11.10 -0.42 -6.11
N HIS A 139 -11.98 -1.41 -6.17
CA HIS A 139 -11.69 -2.77 -6.65
C HIS A 139 -10.57 -3.49 -5.88
N GLY A 140 -10.79 -3.83 -4.62
CA GLY A 140 -10.00 -4.87 -3.95
C GLY A 140 -9.44 -4.46 -2.62
N ARG A 141 -8.62 -5.28 -1.97
CA ARG A 141 -9.01 -6.47 -1.18
C ARG A 141 -8.20 -6.42 0.10
N VAL A 142 -8.82 -6.08 1.22
CA VAL A 142 -8.17 -6.19 2.53
C VAL A 142 -8.70 -7.40 3.29
N ILE A 143 -7.82 -8.28 3.75
CA ILE A 143 -8.22 -9.50 4.48
C ILE A 143 -8.36 -9.22 5.98
N GLU A 144 -7.45 -8.44 6.56
CA GLU A 144 -7.48 -8.07 7.97
C GLU A 144 -7.03 -6.62 8.14
N MET A 145 -7.77 -5.86 8.96
CA MET A 145 -7.35 -4.53 9.39
C MET A 145 -7.48 -4.36 10.90
N ARG A 146 -6.47 -3.74 11.50
CA ARG A 146 -6.46 -3.32 12.92
C ARG A 146 -6.16 -1.83 13.00
N HIS A 147 -6.98 -1.09 13.73
CA HIS A 147 -6.76 0.34 13.99
C HIS A 147 -6.59 1.18 12.70
N GLY A 148 -7.43 0.97 11.68
CA GLY A 148 -7.34 1.68 10.41
C GLY A 148 -8.63 2.41 10.01
N THR A 149 -8.50 3.33 9.05
CA THR A 149 -9.62 4.11 8.50
C THR A 149 -9.60 4.04 6.97
N VAL A 150 -10.76 3.81 6.37
CA VAL A 150 -10.99 3.96 4.92
C VAL A 150 -12.15 4.93 4.83
N VAL A 151 -12.01 6.02 4.10
CA VAL A 151 -13.05 7.06 4.00
C VAL A 151 -14.13 6.61 3.01
N GLU A 152 -13.71 6.24 1.80
CA GLU A 152 -14.60 5.75 0.74
C GLU A 152 -14.13 4.41 0.17
N MET A 153 -15.08 3.49 -0.04
CA MET A 153 -14.82 2.18 -0.62
C MET A 153 -15.85 1.82 -1.71
N ARG A 154 -15.37 1.37 -2.88
CA ARG A 154 -16.19 0.91 -4.00
C ARG A 154 -15.73 -0.47 -4.50
N HIS A 155 -16.66 -1.45 -4.55
CA HIS A 155 -16.50 -2.80 -5.12
C HIS A 155 -15.48 -3.68 -4.38
N GLU A 156 -15.92 -4.52 -3.42
CA GLU A 156 -15.00 -5.30 -2.57
C GLU A 156 -15.62 -6.46 -1.75
N SER A 157 -14.80 -7.46 -1.37
CA SER A 157 -15.04 -8.42 -0.27
C SER A 157 -13.98 -8.33 0.86
N TYR A 158 -14.36 -8.29 2.14
CA TYR A 158 -13.52 -7.92 3.29
C TYR A 158 -13.77 -8.79 4.55
N ARG A 159 -12.84 -8.87 5.51
CA ARG A 159 -13.04 -9.45 6.87
C ARG A 159 -12.37 -8.54 7.91
N ASP A 160 -13.03 -8.28 9.05
CA ASP A 160 -12.61 -7.27 10.04
C ASP A 160 -12.66 -7.73 11.49
N GLU A 161 -11.81 -7.12 12.31
CA GLU A 161 -11.88 -7.16 13.77
C GLU A 161 -12.02 -5.76 14.43
N THR A 162 -11.74 -4.60 13.78
CA THR A 162 -11.92 -3.26 14.42
C THR A 162 -11.87 -2.05 13.44
N ARG A 163 -12.88 -1.14 13.39
CA ARG A 163 -12.91 -0.01 12.42
C ARG A 163 -13.72 1.29 12.68
N ARG A 164 -13.45 2.34 11.86
CA ARG A 164 -14.38 3.44 11.46
C ARG A 164 -14.36 3.61 9.92
N VAL A 165 -15.51 3.71 9.26
CA VAL A 165 -15.72 3.98 7.81
C VAL A 165 -16.74 5.10 7.64
N ALA A 166 -16.51 6.03 6.72
CA ALA A 166 -17.49 7.07 6.41
C ALA A 166 -18.53 6.55 5.39
N GLU A 167 -18.13 6.14 4.19
CA GLU A 167 -19.08 5.67 3.17
C GLU A 167 -18.61 4.34 2.54
N MET A 168 -19.53 3.38 2.37
CA MET A 168 -19.29 2.14 1.62
C MET A 168 -20.34 1.87 0.55
N ARG A 169 -19.88 1.58 -0.68
CA ARG A 169 -20.73 1.21 -1.82
C ARG A 169 -20.30 -0.13 -2.44
N HIS A 170 -21.25 -1.02 -2.70
CA HIS A 170 -21.02 -2.28 -3.45
C HIS A 170 -19.99 -3.20 -2.76
N TRP A 171 -20.35 -3.81 -1.62
CA TRP A 171 -19.37 -4.51 -0.77
C TRP A 171 -19.89 -5.79 -0.07
N ARG A 172 -18.96 -6.65 0.37
CA ARG A 172 -19.24 -7.83 1.22
C ARG A 172 -18.27 -7.93 2.40
N VAL A 173 -18.72 -7.92 3.66
CA VAL A 173 -17.88 -8.14 4.86
C VAL A 173 -18.24 -9.48 5.49
N THR A 174 -17.26 -10.32 5.78
CA THR A 174 -17.48 -11.63 6.40
C THR A 174 -17.63 -11.55 7.92
N GLU A 175 -16.90 -10.66 8.59
CA GLU A 175 -16.95 -10.50 10.05
C GLU A 175 -16.61 -9.05 10.40
N MET A 176 -17.31 -8.44 11.36
CA MET A 176 -17.00 -7.12 11.92
C MET A 176 -17.20 -7.16 13.44
N ARG A 177 -16.11 -6.97 14.22
CA ARG A 177 -16.20 -7.06 15.71
C ARG A 177 -16.29 -5.75 16.47
N HIS A 178 -15.79 -4.64 15.95
CA HIS A 178 -15.89 -3.35 16.63
C HIS A 178 -15.85 -2.27 15.55
N GLY A 179 -16.82 -1.38 15.42
CA GLY A 179 -16.63 -0.23 14.54
C GLY A 179 -17.80 0.64 14.15
N THR A 180 -17.54 1.77 13.49
CA THR A 180 -18.58 2.71 13.05
C THR A 180 -18.61 2.77 11.53
N VAL A 181 -19.78 2.63 10.91
CA VAL A 181 -20.01 2.89 9.49
C VAL A 181 -21.05 4.00 9.38
N ILE A 182 -20.69 5.13 8.76
CA ILE A 182 -21.61 6.28 8.69
C ILE A 182 -22.72 6.01 7.67
N GLU A 183 -22.37 5.59 6.46
CA GLU A 183 -23.34 5.29 5.40
C GLU A 183 -23.00 3.99 4.64
N MET A 184 -24.02 3.16 4.40
CA MET A 184 -23.93 1.92 3.62
C MET A 184 -24.89 1.92 2.42
N ARG A 185 -24.37 1.61 1.22
CA ARG A 185 -25.20 1.38 0.02
C ARG A 185 -24.84 0.07 -0.70
N HIS A 186 -25.83 -0.78 -0.97
CA HIS A 186 -25.68 -2.04 -1.73
C HIS A 186 -24.56 -2.96 -1.19
N GLY A 187 -24.75 -3.57 -0.03
CA GLY A 187 -23.73 -4.46 0.56
C GLY A 187 -24.25 -5.49 1.55
N THR A 188 -23.42 -6.50 1.83
CA THR A 188 -23.77 -7.63 2.70
C THR A 188 -22.75 -7.76 3.84
N VAL A 189 -23.24 -7.82 5.09
CA VAL A 189 -22.45 -8.24 6.26
C VAL A 189 -22.88 -9.63 6.66
N VAL A 190 -21.92 -10.56 6.70
CA VAL A 190 -22.19 -11.93 7.12
C VAL A 190 -22.35 -11.97 8.65
N GLU A 191 -21.42 -11.36 9.38
CA GLU A 191 -21.44 -11.39 10.84
C GLU A 191 -21.01 -10.05 11.47
N MET A 192 -21.79 -9.56 12.43
CA MET A 192 -21.47 -8.44 13.30
C MET A 192 -21.37 -8.90 14.77
N ARG A 193 -20.30 -8.50 15.47
CA ARG A 193 -20.09 -8.73 16.91
C ARG A 193 -19.71 -7.42 17.60
N HIS A 194 -20.01 -7.27 18.89
CA HIS A 194 -19.56 -6.24 19.84
C HIS A 194 -19.65 -4.76 19.39
N GLY A 195 -20.85 -4.19 19.47
CA GLY A 195 -21.09 -2.74 19.43
C GLY A 195 -20.81 -1.98 18.12
N PRO A 196 -20.90 -2.58 16.91
CA PRO A 196 -20.76 -1.80 15.70
C PRO A 196 -21.97 -0.87 15.53
N ARG A 197 -21.72 0.38 15.13
CA ARG A 197 -22.75 1.39 14.85
C ARG A 197 -22.84 1.64 13.36
N VAL A 198 -23.98 1.32 12.76
CA VAL A 198 -24.34 1.75 11.40
C VAL A 198 -25.38 2.85 11.54
N THR A 199 -25.10 4.06 11.03
CA THR A 199 -26.04 5.18 11.12
C THR A 199 -27.02 5.24 9.95
N GLU A 200 -26.65 4.76 8.76
CA GLU A 200 -27.55 4.74 7.60
C GLU A 200 -27.28 3.53 6.69
N MET A 201 -28.34 2.82 6.28
CA MET A 201 -28.27 1.66 5.37
C MET A 201 -29.31 1.74 4.26
N ARG A 202 -28.85 1.70 3.00
CA ARG A 202 -29.70 1.67 1.79
C ARG A 202 -29.37 0.44 0.94
N HIS A 203 -30.38 -0.39 0.66
CA HIS A 203 -30.23 -1.61 -0.16
C HIS A 203 -29.16 -2.60 0.35
N GLY A 204 -28.98 -2.74 1.67
CA GLY A 204 -28.01 -3.65 2.28
C GLY A 204 -28.65 -4.77 3.11
N ARG A 205 -27.87 -5.79 3.49
CA ARG A 205 -28.31 -6.89 4.36
C ARG A 205 -27.25 -7.24 5.42
N VAL A 206 -27.68 -7.45 6.65
CA VAL A 206 -26.89 -8.10 7.71
C VAL A 206 -27.48 -9.48 7.94
N THR A 207 -26.68 -10.54 7.87
CA THR A 207 -27.20 -11.91 8.07
C THR A 207 -27.15 -12.38 9.52
N GLU A 208 -26.18 -11.90 10.31
CA GLU A 208 -26.06 -12.26 11.72
C GLU A 208 -25.52 -11.08 12.56
N MET A 209 -26.16 -10.81 13.70
CA MET A 209 -25.77 -9.76 14.65
C MET A 209 -25.73 -10.32 16.07
N ARG A 210 -24.60 -10.15 16.77
CA ARG A 210 -24.40 -10.55 18.17
C ARG A 210 -23.90 -9.35 18.98
N HIS A 211 -24.72 -8.86 19.92
CA HIS A 211 -24.43 -7.69 20.78
C HIS A 211 -24.17 -6.38 20.00
N GLY A 212 -25.18 -5.83 19.31
CA GLY A 212 -25.10 -4.55 18.58
C GLY A 212 -26.45 -3.85 18.47
N GLU A 213 -26.45 -2.57 18.07
CA GLU A 213 -27.64 -1.76 17.87
C GLU A 213 -27.69 -1.22 16.44
N LEU A 214 -28.84 -1.36 15.77
CA LEU A 214 -29.12 -0.75 14.46
C LEU A 214 -30.01 0.47 14.70
N GLN A 215 -29.46 1.69 14.56
CA GLN A 215 -30.28 2.91 14.60
C GLN A 215 -30.88 3.13 13.21
N ARG A 216 -32.21 3.29 13.15
CA ARG A 216 -32.94 3.62 11.92
C ARG A 216 -33.02 5.13 11.74
#